data_AF-B0SJW9-F1
#
_entry.id   AF-B0SJW9-F1
#
_cell.length_a   1.000
_cell.length_b   1.000
_cell.length_c   1.000
_cell.angle_alpha   90.00
_cell.angle_beta   90.00
_cell.angle_gamma   90.00
#
_symmetry.space_group_name_H-M   'P 1'
#
loop_
_entity.id
_entity.type
_entity.pdbx_description
1 polymer ?
#
loop_
_entity_poly.entity_id
_entity_poly.type
_entity_poly.pdbx_seq_one_letter_code
_entity_poly.pdbx_strand_id
1 'polypeptide(L)'
;MPEQNLEKKIKPVSMILGISIFLFGVLKFVDPFKGWYSAQITFSGLPTPAYWFGIVSEILVGLAFLIPFLLKGNPIIGPHKRTILSLASVSIIMIMLVATYVHLQPAVPSDVLPLKIKPPLIPGAFAFLGIYNLYHLQKNKG
;
A
#
# COMPACT_ATOMS: atom_id res chain seq x y z
N MET A 1 25.95 -6.88 12.14
CA MET A 1 26.13 -7.00 10.67
C MET A 1 24.88 -7.47 9.90
N PRO A 2 24.08 -8.46 10.32
CA PRO A 2 22.90 -8.90 9.54
C PRO A 2 21.78 -7.84 9.42
N GLU A 3 21.63 -6.97 10.42
CA GLU A 3 20.59 -5.93 10.45
C GLU A 3 20.85 -4.78 9.44
N GLN A 4 22.12 -4.41 9.22
CA GLN A 4 22.51 -3.41 8.21
C GLN A 4 22.27 -3.91 6.78
N ASN A 5 22.49 -5.20 6.52
CA ASN A 5 22.20 -5.82 5.23
C ASN A 5 20.70 -5.97 4.98
N LEU A 6 19.90 -6.19 6.03
CA LEU A 6 18.44 -6.16 5.94
C LEU A 6 17.95 -4.76 5.56
N GLU A 7 18.41 -3.73 6.28
CA GLU A 7 18.00 -2.34 6.02
C GLU A 7 18.31 -1.93 4.57
N LYS A 8 19.47 -2.30 4.02
CA LYS A 8 19.81 -2.06 2.60
C LYS A 8 18.83 -2.73 1.61
N LYS A 9 18.29 -3.90 1.95
CA LYS A 9 17.35 -4.65 1.08
C LYS A 9 15.92 -4.14 1.19
N ILE A 10 15.44 -3.88 2.40
CA ILE A 10 14.03 -3.53 2.64
C ILE A 10 13.75 -2.03 2.50
N LYS A 11 14.75 -1.16 2.73
CA LYS A 11 14.55 0.29 2.72
C LYS A 11 14.08 0.79 1.35
N PRO A 12 14.69 0.44 0.20
CA PRO A 12 14.23 0.92 -1.09
C PRO A 12 12.79 0.49 -1.38
N VAL A 13 12.45 -0.78 -1.11
CA VAL A 13 11.10 -1.33 -1.33
C VAL A 13 10.09 -0.66 -0.41
N SER A 14 10.40 -0.50 0.87
CA SER A 14 9.52 0.17 1.83
C SER A 14 9.32 1.64 1.47
N MET A 15 10.35 2.35 0.99
CA MET A 15 10.22 3.74 0.54
C MET A 15 9.34 3.85 -0.71
N ILE A 16 9.52 2.97 -1.70
CA ILE A 16 8.68 2.94 -2.90
C ILE A 16 7.22 2.66 -2.53
N LEU A 17 6.97 1.59 -1.77
CA LEU A 17 5.63 1.25 -1.29
C LEU A 17 5.02 2.40 -0.50
N GLY A 18 5.77 2.96 0.45
CA GLY A 18 5.32 4.02 1.34
C GLY A 18 4.95 5.31 0.60
N ILE A 19 5.84 5.81 -0.25
CA ILE A 19 5.60 7.04 -1.02
C ILE A 19 4.41 6.84 -1.96
N SER A 20 4.41 5.76 -2.75
CA SER A 20 3.37 5.54 -3.75
C SER A 20 1.99 5.38 -3.14
N ILE A 21 1.85 4.55 -2.09
CA ILE A 21 0.55 4.36 -1.45
C ILE A 21 0.07 5.60 -0.70
N PHE A 22 0.97 6.32 -0.04
CA PHE A 22 0.62 7.58 0.58
C PHE A 22 0.07 8.57 -0.46
N LEU A 23 0.76 8.70 -1.60
CA LEU A 23 0.32 9.56 -2.69
C LEU A 23 -1.03 9.12 -3.27
N PHE A 24 -1.26 7.82 -3.50
CA PHE A 24 -2.57 7.34 -3.96
C PHE A 24 -3.69 7.68 -2.99
N GLY A 25 -3.46 7.54 -1.68
CA GLY A 25 -4.42 7.95 -0.66
C GLY A 25 -4.71 9.47 -0.68
N VAL A 26 -3.68 10.30 -0.81
CA VAL A 26 -3.81 11.76 -0.87
C VAL A 26 -4.48 12.24 -2.17
N LEU A 27 -4.15 11.63 -3.31
CA LEU A 27 -4.72 12.02 -4.60
C LEU A 27 -6.24 11.84 -4.64
N LYS A 28 -6.81 10.92 -3.86
CA LYS A 28 -8.27 10.71 -3.75
C LYS A 28 -9.05 11.91 -3.19
N PHE A 29 -8.37 12.97 -2.71
CA PHE A 29 -9.01 14.24 -2.35
C PHE A 29 -9.11 15.24 -3.51
N VAL A 30 -8.44 14.98 -4.65
CA VAL A 30 -8.29 15.92 -5.75
C VAL A 30 -8.87 15.32 -7.04
N ASP A 31 -9.50 16.15 -7.87
CA ASP A 31 -9.99 15.72 -9.18
C ASP A 31 -8.85 15.57 -10.22
N PRO A 32 -8.93 14.62 -11.15
CA PRO A 32 -10.05 13.69 -11.39
C PRO A 32 -10.02 12.42 -10.52
N PHE A 33 -8.99 12.21 -9.70
CA PHE A 33 -8.79 10.98 -8.91
C PHE A 33 -9.91 10.71 -7.91
N LYS A 34 -10.44 11.76 -7.27
CA LYS A 34 -11.61 11.67 -6.39
C LYS A 34 -12.82 11.07 -7.13
N GLY A 35 -13.13 11.61 -8.31
CA GLY A 35 -14.20 11.10 -9.17
C GLY A 35 -13.97 9.65 -9.61
N TRP A 36 -12.75 9.32 -10.04
CA TRP A 36 -12.38 7.96 -10.44
C TRP A 36 -12.54 6.96 -9.30
N TYR A 37 -12.07 7.30 -8.11
CA TYR A 37 -12.19 6.43 -6.94
C TYR A 37 -13.64 6.27 -6.49
N SER A 38 -14.44 7.35 -6.50
CA SER A 38 -15.88 7.27 -6.22
C SER A 38 -16.60 6.32 -7.20
N ALA A 39 -16.29 6.40 -8.49
CA ALA A 39 -16.81 5.49 -9.50
C ALA A 39 -16.38 4.05 -9.24
N GLN A 40 -15.11 3.80 -8.92
CA GLN A 40 -14.62 2.47 -8.55
C GLN A 40 -15.40 1.86 -7.38
N ILE A 41 -15.65 2.62 -6.31
CA ILE A 41 -16.42 2.13 -5.15
C ILE A 41 -17.87 1.84 -5.53
N THR A 42 -18.51 2.75 -6.27
CA THR A 42 -19.92 2.61 -6.69
C THR A 42 -20.11 1.40 -7.61
N PHE A 43 -19.28 1.26 -8.63
CA PHE A 43 -19.42 0.19 -9.64
C PHE A 43 -18.86 -1.16 -9.19
N SER A 44 -18.01 -1.21 -8.15
CA SER A 44 -17.51 -2.47 -7.61
C SER A 44 -18.48 -3.18 -6.66
N GLY A 45 -19.59 -2.52 -6.29
CA GLY A 45 -20.56 -3.04 -5.32
C GLY A 45 -20.04 -3.06 -3.88
N LEU A 46 -18.94 -2.37 -3.59
CA LEU A 46 -18.44 -2.23 -2.23
C LEU A 46 -19.39 -1.36 -1.38
N PRO A 47 -19.53 -1.63 -0.08
CA PRO A 47 -20.39 -0.85 0.79
C PRO A 47 -19.87 0.58 0.93
N THR A 48 -20.75 1.56 1.09
CA THR A 48 -20.41 3.00 1.16
C THR A 48 -19.24 3.34 2.10
N PRO A 49 -19.10 2.74 3.30
CA PRO A 49 -17.95 3.00 4.16
C PRO A 49 -16.59 2.64 3.55
N ALA A 50 -16.54 1.74 2.56
CA ALA A 50 -15.31 1.33 1.87
C ALA A 50 -14.60 2.53 1.21
N TYR A 51 -15.33 3.57 0.82
CA TYR A 51 -14.75 4.80 0.29
C TYR A 51 -13.74 5.39 1.29
N TRP A 52 -14.16 5.63 2.52
CA TRP A 52 -13.30 6.22 3.55
C TRP A 52 -12.24 5.24 4.04
N PHE A 53 -12.59 3.96 4.19
CA PHE A 53 -11.62 2.94 4.59
C PHE A 53 -10.47 2.84 3.59
N GLY A 54 -10.72 2.89 2.28
CA GLY A 54 -9.64 2.84 1.29
C GLY A 54 -8.72 4.05 1.36
N ILE A 55 -9.24 5.27 1.55
CA ILE A 55 -8.41 6.49 1.70
C ILE A 55 -7.56 6.42 2.98
N VAL A 56 -8.20 6.16 4.11
CA VAL A 56 -7.54 6.16 5.42
C VAL A 56 -6.50 5.04 5.49
N SER A 57 -6.84 3.84 5.02
CA SER A 57 -5.91 2.71 5.03
C SER A 57 -4.69 2.97 4.16
N GLU A 58 -4.84 3.50 2.95
CA GLU A 58 -3.70 3.84 2.09
C GLU A 58 -2.79 4.88 2.76
N ILE A 59 -3.34 5.95 3.32
CA ILE A 59 -2.53 6.99 3.99
C ILE A 59 -1.78 6.39 5.19
N LEU A 60 -2.47 5.66 6.06
CA LEU A 60 -1.87 5.08 7.26
C LEU A 60 -0.80 4.04 6.91
N VAL A 61 -1.05 3.18 5.93
CA VAL A 61 -0.08 2.18 5.48
C VAL A 61 1.14 2.84 4.82
N GLY A 62 0.92 3.89 4.02
CA GLY A 62 1.99 4.68 3.42
C GLY A 62 2.89 5.29 4.50
N LEU A 63 2.29 5.93 5.51
CA LEU A 63 3.02 6.48 6.65
C LEU A 63 3.73 5.39 7.47
N ALA A 64 3.10 4.23 7.68
CA ALA A 64 3.71 3.11 8.40
C ALA A 64 4.97 2.58 7.71
N PHE A 65 5.04 2.64 6.37
CA PHE A 65 6.28 2.33 5.65
C PHE A 65 7.35 3.42 5.78
N LEU A 66 6.97 4.70 5.87
CA LEU A 66 7.88 5.84 5.84
C LEU A 66 8.46 6.21 7.21
N ILE A 67 7.61 6.27 8.24
CA ILE A 67 7.95 6.72 9.59
C ILE A 67 9.20 6.03 10.16
N PRO A 68 9.39 4.70 10.04
CA PRO A 68 10.57 4.04 10.60
C PRO A 68 11.89 4.45 9.95
N PHE A 69 11.87 5.07 8.78
CA PHE A 69 13.07 5.60 8.11
C PHE A 69 13.23 7.10 8.30
N LEU A 70 12.15 7.85 8.37
CA LEU A 70 12.17 9.30 8.63
C LEU A 70 12.57 9.62 10.08
N LEU A 71 12.12 8.80 11.03
CA LEU A 71 12.41 8.96 12.46
C LEU A 71 13.52 8.01 12.93
N LYS A 72 14.57 7.83 12.13
CA LYS A 72 15.70 6.97 12.48
C LYS A 72 16.37 7.48 13.77
N GLY A 73 16.52 6.58 14.76
CA GLY A 73 17.08 6.92 16.08
C GLY A 73 16.04 7.33 17.12
N ASN A 74 14.76 7.42 16.76
CA ASN A 74 13.70 7.66 17.73
C ASN A 74 13.52 6.44 18.66
N PRO A 75 13.54 6.61 20.00
CA PRO A 75 13.49 5.51 20.96
C PRO A 75 12.13 4.79 21.02
N ILE A 76 11.05 5.41 20.53
CA ILE A 76 9.70 4.83 20.48
C ILE A 76 9.56 3.97 19.22
N ILE A 77 9.98 4.49 18.06
CA ILE A 77 9.80 3.79 16.78
C ILE A 77 10.86 2.71 16.55
N GLY A 78 12.10 2.94 16.99
CA GLY A 78 13.24 2.04 16.78
C GLY A 78 12.96 0.59 17.16
N PRO A 79 12.54 0.30 18.41
CA PRO A 79 12.23 -1.06 18.87
C PRO A 79 11.11 -1.75 18.08
N HIS A 80 10.20 -0.96 17.50
CA HIS A 80 9.01 -1.48 16.81
C HIS A 80 9.11 -1.43 15.28
N LYS A 81 10.20 -0.90 14.71
CA LYS A 81 10.40 -0.73 13.25
C LYS A 81 10.00 -1.97 12.47
N ARG A 82 10.50 -3.14 12.89
CA ARG A 82 10.23 -4.41 12.21
C ARG A 82 8.75 -4.80 12.25
N THR A 83 8.11 -4.65 13.41
CA THR A 83 6.68 -4.96 13.59
C THR A 83 5.83 -4.01 12.74
N ILE A 84 6.13 -2.71 12.77
CA ILE A 84 5.45 -1.68 11.96
C ILE A 84 5.56 -2.03 10.47
N LEU A 85 6.76 -2.30 9.96
CA LEU A 85 6.96 -2.64 8.55
C LEU A 85 6.32 -3.98 8.16
N SER A 86 6.25 -4.95 9.09
CA SER A 86 5.57 -6.23 8.84
C SER A 86 4.06 -6.04 8.74
N LEU A 87 3.47 -5.27 9.66
CA LEU A 87 2.05 -4.93 9.62
C LEU A 87 1.72 -4.12 8.36
N ALA A 88 2.53 -3.13 8.00
CA ALA A 88 2.37 -2.38 6.76
C ALA A 88 2.43 -3.28 5.52
N SER A 89 3.33 -4.27 5.52
CA SER A 89 3.46 -5.25 4.43
C SER A 89 2.23 -6.17 4.32
N VAL A 90 1.64 -6.61 5.42
CA VAL A 90 0.39 -7.38 5.40
C VAL A 90 -0.77 -6.48 4.94
N SER A 91 -0.87 -5.26 5.47
CA SER A 91 -1.93 -4.33 5.11
C SER A 91 -1.90 -3.96 3.63
N ILE A 92 -0.72 -3.72 3.03
CA ILE A 92 -0.65 -3.43 1.59
C ILE A 92 -1.10 -4.63 0.75
N ILE A 93 -0.77 -5.86 1.14
CA ILE A 93 -1.26 -7.05 0.45
C ILE A 93 -2.79 -7.08 0.48
N MET A 94 -3.42 -6.82 1.63
CA MET A 94 -4.87 -6.78 1.75
C MET A 94 -5.50 -5.67 0.90
N ILE A 95 -4.94 -4.46 0.92
CA ILE A 95 -5.42 -3.34 0.08
C ILE A 95 -5.32 -3.72 -1.41
N MET A 96 -4.22 -4.34 -1.83
CA MET A 96 -4.03 -4.75 -3.23
C MET A 96 -4.95 -5.91 -3.64
N LEU A 97 -5.34 -6.81 -2.72
CA LEU A 97 -6.37 -7.81 -2.98
C LEU A 97 -7.74 -7.16 -3.23
N VAL A 98 -8.13 -6.17 -2.42
CA VAL A 98 -9.36 -5.41 -2.63
C VAL A 98 -9.29 -4.62 -3.95
N ALA A 99 -8.17 -3.97 -4.25
CA ALA A 99 -7.98 -3.28 -5.53
C ALA A 99 -8.06 -4.25 -6.71
N THR A 100 -7.50 -5.46 -6.58
CA THR A 100 -7.60 -6.52 -7.58
C THR A 100 -9.06 -6.93 -7.79
N TYR A 101 -9.83 -7.12 -6.71
CA TYR A 101 -11.26 -7.37 -6.79
C TYR A 101 -11.97 -6.27 -7.59
N VAL A 102 -11.71 -4.99 -7.29
CA VAL A 102 -12.30 -3.85 -8.02
C VAL A 102 -11.95 -3.87 -9.50
N HIS A 103 -10.70 -4.15 -9.86
CA HIS A 103 -10.25 -4.25 -11.26
C HIS A 103 -10.92 -5.39 -12.03
N LEU A 104 -11.27 -6.48 -11.34
CA LEU A 104 -11.93 -7.65 -11.95
C LEU A 104 -13.45 -7.47 -12.10
N GLN A 105 -14.05 -6.45 -11.46
CA GLN A 105 -15.47 -6.21 -11.58
C GLN A 105 -15.85 -5.72 -12.99
N PRO A 106 -16.76 -6.41 -13.70
CA PRO A 106 -17.13 -6.04 -15.08
C PRO A 106 -17.73 -4.64 -15.19
N ALA A 107 -18.45 -4.21 -14.15
CA ALA A 107 -19.13 -2.91 -14.11
C ALA A 107 -18.17 -1.73 -13.89
N VAL A 108 -16.92 -1.98 -13.47
CA VAL A 108 -15.92 -0.91 -13.27
C VAL A 108 -15.29 -0.55 -14.62
N PRO A 109 -15.48 0.68 -15.14
CA PRO A 109 -14.91 1.08 -16.42
C PRO A 109 -13.38 1.19 -16.35
N SER A 110 -12.68 0.89 -17.45
CA SER A 110 -11.22 1.07 -17.50
C SER A 110 -10.80 2.53 -17.41
N ASP A 111 -11.64 3.48 -17.85
CA ASP A 111 -11.32 4.91 -17.83
C ASP A 111 -11.17 5.51 -16.42
N VAL A 112 -11.71 4.83 -15.40
CA VAL A 112 -11.56 5.24 -13.99
C VAL A 112 -10.42 4.49 -13.28
N LEU A 113 -9.70 3.61 -13.98
CA LEU A 113 -8.58 2.86 -13.41
C LEU A 113 -7.26 3.64 -13.61
N PRO A 114 -6.29 3.47 -12.69
CA PRO A 114 -4.95 4.02 -12.87
C PRO A 114 -4.36 3.59 -14.22
N LEU A 115 -3.84 4.54 -14.99
CA LEU A 115 -3.27 4.34 -16.33
C LEU A 115 -4.24 3.73 -17.37
N LYS A 116 -5.53 3.64 -17.05
CA LYS A 116 -6.57 3.03 -17.89
C LYS A 116 -6.34 1.55 -18.24
N ILE A 117 -5.58 0.85 -17.41
CA ILE A 117 -5.26 -0.56 -17.60
C ILE A 117 -6.27 -1.41 -16.83
N LYS A 118 -7.03 -2.26 -17.55
CA LYS A 118 -8.04 -3.13 -16.92
C LYS A 118 -7.43 -4.25 -16.08
N PRO A 119 -6.45 -5.04 -16.59
CA PRO A 119 -5.81 -6.06 -15.77
C PRO A 119 -5.16 -5.47 -14.51
N PRO A 120 -5.20 -6.15 -13.35
CA PRO A 120 -4.71 -5.65 -12.07
C PRO A 120 -3.17 -5.72 -11.97
N LEU A 121 -2.45 -5.17 -12.95
CA LEU A 121 -0.98 -5.20 -12.99
C LEU A 121 -0.36 -4.37 -11.85
N ILE A 122 -0.88 -3.16 -11.61
CA ILE A 122 -0.40 -2.30 -10.52
C ILE A 122 -0.71 -2.94 -9.16
N PRO A 123 -1.96 -3.37 -8.87
CA PRO A 123 -2.24 -4.13 -7.64
C PRO A 123 -1.34 -5.35 -7.46
N GLY A 124 -1.16 -6.16 -8.51
CA GLY A 124 -0.31 -7.35 -8.48
C GLY A 124 1.16 -7.03 -8.18
N ALA A 125 1.72 -6.01 -8.82
CA ALA A 125 3.10 -5.58 -8.58
C ALA A 125 3.31 -5.10 -7.13
N PHE A 126 2.39 -4.30 -6.60
CA PHE A 126 2.47 -3.81 -5.23
C PHE A 126 2.26 -4.92 -4.20
N ALA A 127 1.35 -5.87 -4.46
CA ALA A 127 1.19 -7.06 -3.63
C ALA A 127 2.49 -7.89 -3.59
N PHE A 128 3.12 -8.10 -4.75
CA PHE A 128 4.41 -8.80 -4.84
C PHE A 128 5.50 -8.09 -4.04
N LEU A 129 5.62 -6.76 -4.16
CA LEU A 129 6.58 -5.98 -3.37
C LEU A 129 6.29 -6.07 -1.87
N GLY A 130 5.02 -6.07 -1.46
CA GLY A 130 4.60 -6.30 -0.08
C GLY A 130 5.03 -7.67 0.44
N ILE A 131 4.83 -8.73 -0.35
CA ILE A 131 5.26 -10.10 -0.03
C ILE A 131 6.79 -10.18 0.07
N TYR A 132 7.50 -9.60 -0.89
CA TYR A 132 8.97 -9.54 -0.89
C TYR A 132 9.50 -8.87 0.37
N ASN A 133 8.91 -7.72 0.73
CA ASN A 133 9.29 -6.98 1.93
C ASN A 133 9.03 -7.80 3.20
N LEU A 134 7.84 -8.43 3.31
CA LEU A 134 7.47 -9.28 4.44
C LEU A 134 8.39 -10.50 4.57
N TYR A 135 8.68 -11.19 3.46
CA TYR A 135 9.56 -12.35 3.43
C TYR A 135 10.96 -12.01 3.96
N HIS A 136 11.55 -10.91 3.50
CA HIS A 136 12.86 -10.47 4.00
C HIS A 136 12.82 -10.03 5.45
N LEU A 137 11.73 -9.38 5.87
CA LEU A 137 11.51 -9.02 7.27
C LEU A 137 11.33 -10.24 8.17
N GLN A 138 10.80 -11.36 7.70
CA GLN A 138 10.61 -12.58 8.50
C GLN A 138 11.83 -13.50 8.47
N LYS A 139 12.53 -13.61 7.33
CA LYS A 139 13.71 -14.46 7.19
C LYS A 139 14.83 -14.10 8.16
N ASN A 140 15.00 -12.82 8.47
CA ASN A 140 15.97 -12.32 9.45
C ASN A 140 15.48 -12.42 10.92
N LYS A 141 14.54 -13.33 11.23
CA LYS A 141 14.06 -13.60 12.62
C LYS A 141 14.83 -14.73 13.28
N GLY A 142 15.42 -15.61 12.48
CA GLY A 142 16.45 -16.57 12.89
C GLY A 142 17.82 -16.10 12.44
#